data_AF-A0A6B3AIU0-F1
#
_entry.id   AF-A0A6B3AIU0-F1
#
_cell.length_a   1.000
_cell.length_b   1.000
_cell.length_c   1.000
_cell.angle_alpha   90.00
_cell.angle_beta   90.00
_cell.angle_gamma   90.00
#
_symmetry.space_group_name_H-M   'P 1'
#
loop_
_entity.id
_entity.type
_entity.pdbx_description
1 polymer ?
#
loop_
_entity_poly.entity_id
_entity_poly.type
_entity_poly.pdbx_seq_one_letter_code
_entity_poly.pdbx_strand_id
1 'polypeptide(L)'
;KLPVHHRTAPPPVPAPLSPAEQATASAAAARLLAPLLPEPLDHVLLQADLTAVAPGPLQRPLADVLDVLADVESKGGATVYRFTPGSVRRALDAGQTAADLHAFLAAHSRTPVPQPLAYLIDDVARRHGHLRVGAASAYVRCDDDAVLNEILADKRAAGLGLRRLAPTVLAARTDPAGLLEGLRSMGFAPAAESAEGDVLITRAHARRTPPRTAP
;
A
#
# COMPACT_ATOMS: atom_id res chain seq x y z
N LYS A 1 -49.99 57.19 -32.04
CA LYS A 1 -48.66 56.74 -32.55
C LYS A 1 -47.81 56.37 -31.34
N LEU A 2 -47.75 55.08 -30.98
CA LEU A 2 -46.84 54.58 -29.95
C LEU A 2 -45.50 54.20 -30.60
N PRO A 3 -44.35 54.45 -29.96
CA PRO A 3 -43.06 54.03 -30.50
C PRO A 3 -42.86 52.54 -30.25
N VAL A 4 -42.53 51.81 -31.31
CA VAL A 4 -42.15 50.39 -31.25
C VAL A 4 -40.71 50.33 -30.74
N HIS A 5 -40.53 49.88 -29.49
CA HIS A 5 -39.20 49.59 -28.96
C HIS A 5 -38.66 48.31 -29.63
N HIS A 6 -37.70 48.47 -30.54
CA HIS A 6 -36.92 47.35 -31.05
C HIS A 6 -36.04 46.80 -29.91
N ARG A 7 -36.48 45.69 -29.31
CA ARG A 7 -35.70 44.94 -28.33
C ARG A 7 -34.66 44.13 -29.10
N THR A 8 -33.43 44.62 -29.15
CA THR A 8 -32.28 43.91 -29.73
C THR A 8 -32.07 42.61 -28.96
N ALA A 9 -32.07 41.47 -29.66
CA ALA A 9 -31.76 40.19 -29.06
C ALA A 9 -30.31 40.19 -28.52
N PRO A 10 -30.03 39.59 -27.35
CA PRO A 10 -28.66 39.44 -26.88
C PRO A 10 -27.86 38.62 -27.90
N PRO A 11 -26.57 38.92 -28.10
CA PRO A 11 -25.74 38.16 -29.02
C PRO A 11 -25.73 36.68 -28.61
N PRO A 12 -25.67 35.74 -29.57
CA PRO A 12 -25.63 34.32 -29.26
C PRO A 12 -24.41 34.02 -28.38
N VAL A 13 -24.64 33.26 -27.31
CA VAL A 13 -23.55 32.75 -26.46
C VAL A 13 -22.68 31.84 -27.34
N PRO A 14 -21.36 32.08 -27.46
CA PRO A 14 -20.52 31.24 -28.30
C PRO A 14 -20.58 29.78 -27.80
N ALA A 15 -20.70 28.85 -28.75
CA ALA A 15 -20.68 27.42 -28.43
C ALA A 15 -19.37 27.05 -27.71
N PRO A 16 -19.41 26.13 -26.73
CA PRO A 16 -18.19 25.68 -26.07
C PRO A 16 -17.22 25.08 -27.08
N LEU A 17 -15.94 25.45 -26.95
CA LEU A 17 -14.86 24.94 -27.80
C LEU A 17 -14.83 23.41 -27.76
N SER A 18 -14.55 22.77 -28.89
CA SER A 18 -14.28 21.33 -28.95
C SER A 18 -12.99 20.97 -28.17
N PRO A 19 -12.78 19.72 -27.76
CA PRO A 19 -11.56 19.30 -27.04
C PRO A 19 -10.25 19.67 -27.78
N ALA A 20 -10.26 19.59 -29.11
CA ALA A 20 -9.12 19.97 -29.93
C ALA A 20 -8.86 21.49 -29.88
N GLU A 21 -9.91 22.30 -30.02
CA GLU A 21 -9.81 23.76 -29.92
C GLU A 21 -9.41 24.21 -28.51
N GLN A 22 -9.89 23.52 -27.46
CA GLN A 22 -9.47 23.76 -26.08
C GLN A 22 -7.98 23.45 -25.88
N ALA A 23 -7.47 22.34 -26.43
CA ALA A 23 -6.06 22.00 -26.35
C ALA A 23 -5.18 23.03 -27.06
N THR A 24 -5.57 23.48 -28.27
CA THR A 24 -4.86 24.55 -29.00
C THR A 24 -4.89 25.88 -28.25
N ALA A 25 -6.04 26.28 -27.72
CA ALA A 25 -6.19 27.50 -26.93
C ALA A 25 -5.36 27.44 -25.64
N SER A 26 -5.35 26.30 -24.94
CA SER A 26 -4.55 26.09 -23.73
C SER A 26 -3.05 26.15 -24.03
N ALA A 27 -2.60 25.56 -25.15
CA ALA A 27 -1.20 25.64 -25.57
C ALA A 27 -0.79 27.07 -25.96
N ALA A 28 -1.69 27.84 -26.59
CA ALA A 28 -1.46 29.25 -26.89
C ALA A 28 -1.38 30.10 -25.60
N ALA A 29 -2.32 29.91 -24.67
CA ALA A 29 -2.31 30.58 -23.38
C ALA A 29 -1.05 30.25 -22.57
N ALA A 30 -0.64 28.97 -22.51
CA ALA A 30 0.58 28.55 -21.83
C ALA A 30 1.83 29.25 -22.39
N ARG A 31 1.96 29.36 -23.72
CA ARG A 31 3.08 30.09 -24.34
C ARG A 31 3.08 31.58 -24.02
N LEU A 32 1.91 32.22 -23.98
CA LEU A 32 1.80 33.65 -23.67
C LEU A 32 2.06 33.94 -22.18
N LEU A 33 1.66 33.04 -21.28
CA LEU A 33 1.84 33.19 -19.84
C LEU A 33 3.22 32.75 -19.36
N ALA A 34 3.88 31.80 -20.03
CA ALA A 34 5.16 31.23 -19.57
C ALA A 34 6.23 32.28 -19.22
N PRO A 35 6.46 33.36 -20.00
CA PRO A 35 7.44 34.40 -19.65
C PRO A 35 7.06 35.25 -18.43
N LEU A 36 5.80 35.18 -17.97
CA LEU A 36 5.27 35.94 -16.84
C LEU A 36 5.28 35.14 -15.52
N LEU A 37 5.56 33.84 -15.59
CA LEU A 37 5.58 32.95 -14.42
C LEU A 37 6.99 32.87 -13.84
N PRO A 38 7.14 32.72 -12.51
CA PRO A 38 8.44 32.48 -11.91
C PRO A 38 9.00 31.12 -12.34
N GLU A 39 10.33 31.05 -12.43
CA GLU A 39 11.02 29.79 -12.74
C GLU A 39 10.77 28.74 -11.64
N PRO A 40 10.40 27.51 -12.00
CA PRO A 40 10.24 26.44 -11.03
C PRO A 40 11.57 26.07 -10.35
N LEU A 41 11.53 25.95 -9.04
CA LEU A 41 12.67 25.62 -8.20
C LEU A 41 12.88 24.10 -8.14
N ASP A 42 14.15 23.70 -8.16
CA ASP A 42 14.62 22.33 -7.97
C ASP A 42 15.03 22.03 -6.52
N HIS A 43 14.69 22.92 -5.58
CA HIS A 43 15.11 22.78 -4.19
C HIS A 43 14.11 23.36 -3.18
N VAL A 44 14.31 22.98 -1.92
CA VAL A 44 13.60 23.49 -0.75
C VAL A 44 14.56 23.92 0.35
N LEU A 45 14.04 24.60 1.37
CA LEU A 45 14.75 24.94 2.59
C LEU A 45 14.26 24.04 3.72
N LEU A 46 15.12 23.15 4.23
CA LEU A 46 14.80 22.30 5.37
C LEU A 46 15.03 23.04 6.68
N GLN A 47 14.07 22.90 7.60
CA GLN A 47 14.06 23.55 8.91
C GLN A 47 14.09 22.50 10.04
N ALA A 48 14.57 22.92 11.22
CA ALA A 48 14.77 22.03 12.36
C ALA A 48 13.46 21.52 13.01
N ASP A 49 12.31 22.11 12.67
CA ASP A 49 10.98 21.77 13.17
C ASP A 49 10.23 20.75 12.28
N LEU A 50 10.99 19.97 11.50
CA LEU A 50 10.49 18.98 10.55
C LEU A 50 9.64 19.59 9.44
N THR A 51 10.02 20.77 8.95
CA THR A 51 9.37 21.39 7.80
C THR A 51 10.34 21.62 6.64
N ALA A 52 9.79 21.62 5.43
CA ALA A 52 10.45 22.11 4.22
C ALA A 52 9.64 23.29 3.66
N VAL A 53 10.34 24.36 3.31
CA VAL A 53 9.73 25.55 2.69
C VAL A 53 10.15 25.65 1.24
N ALA A 54 9.17 25.69 0.35
CA ALA A 54 9.32 26.00 -1.06
C ALA A 54 8.89 27.46 -1.30
N PRO A 55 9.84 28.39 -1.51
CA PRO A 55 9.54 29.83 -1.66
C PRO A 55 8.91 30.19 -3.03
N GLY A 56 8.72 29.21 -3.90
CA GLY A 56 8.13 29.35 -5.23
C GLY A 56 7.61 28.01 -5.75
N PRO A 57 7.08 27.96 -6.99
CA PRO A 57 6.63 26.70 -7.57
C PRO A 57 7.82 25.75 -7.70
N LEU A 58 7.61 24.47 -7.37
CA LEU A 58 8.63 23.44 -7.52
C LEU A 58 8.56 22.81 -8.91
N GLN A 59 9.69 22.30 -9.38
CA GLN A 59 9.71 21.37 -10.50
C GLN A 59 8.87 20.14 -10.14
N ARG A 60 8.10 19.61 -11.11
CA ARG A 60 7.17 18.51 -10.88
C ARG A 60 7.81 17.29 -10.21
N PRO A 61 8.99 16.78 -10.63
CA PRO A 61 9.58 15.62 -9.99
C PRO A 61 9.87 15.82 -8.49
N LEU A 62 10.31 17.03 -8.10
CA LEU A 62 10.55 17.38 -6.70
C LEU A 62 9.23 17.48 -5.92
N ALA A 63 8.22 18.14 -6.49
CA ALA A 63 6.90 18.26 -5.88
C ALA A 63 6.25 16.89 -5.65
N ASP A 64 6.29 16.00 -6.64
CA ASP A 64 5.66 14.68 -6.58
C ASP A 64 6.27 13.82 -5.46
N VAL A 65 7.58 13.86 -5.28
CA VAL A 65 8.25 13.13 -4.18
C VAL A 65 7.95 13.76 -2.83
N LEU A 66 7.94 15.09 -2.72
CA LEU A 66 7.60 15.79 -1.47
C LEU A 66 6.14 15.58 -1.05
N ASP A 67 5.20 15.51 -2.00
CA ASP A 67 3.79 15.22 -1.73
C ASP A 67 3.57 13.82 -1.14
N VAL A 68 4.49 12.88 -1.42
CA VAL A 68 4.48 11.55 -0.78
C VAL A 68 5.16 11.62 0.60
N LEU A 69 6.36 12.22 0.64
CA LEU A 69 7.27 12.22 1.79
C LEU A 69 6.86 13.16 2.93
N ALA A 70 5.99 14.12 2.67
CA ALA A 70 5.53 15.11 3.63
C ALA A 70 4.04 15.45 3.44
N ASP A 71 3.46 16.11 4.44
CA ASP A 71 2.09 16.65 4.37
C ASP A 71 2.15 18.15 4.06
N VAL A 72 1.30 18.66 3.18
CA VAL A 72 1.25 20.10 2.89
C VAL A 72 0.45 20.83 3.96
N GLU A 73 1.10 21.74 4.70
CA GLU A 73 0.43 22.57 5.71
C GLU A 73 -0.18 23.84 5.10
N SER A 74 0.52 24.45 4.15
CA SER A 74 0.10 25.71 3.53
C SER A 74 0.57 25.78 2.08
N LYS A 75 -0.27 26.35 1.21
CA LYS A 75 -0.03 26.61 -0.22
C LYS A 75 -0.10 28.11 -0.53
N GLY A 76 0.38 28.95 0.39
CA GLY A 76 0.41 30.40 0.25
C GLY A 76 1.54 30.87 -0.69
N GLY A 77 2.09 32.06 -0.41
CA GLY A 77 3.25 32.59 -1.15
C GLY A 77 4.52 31.73 -1.04
N ALA A 78 4.54 30.81 -0.08
CA ALA A 78 5.47 29.69 -0.01
C ALA A 78 4.68 28.43 0.36
N THR A 79 5.03 27.31 -0.26
CA THR A 79 4.45 26.00 0.13
C THR A 79 5.25 25.45 1.29
N VAL A 80 4.56 25.10 2.38
CA VAL A 80 5.18 24.51 3.57
C VAL A 80 4.78 23.05 3.65
N TYR A 81 5.78 22.19 3.70
CA TYR A 81 5.63 20.75 3.86
C TYR A 81 6.06 20.37 5.28
N ARG A 82 5.30 19.52 5.96
CA ARG A 82 5.65 18.96 7.27
C ARG A 82 5.97 17.48 7.12
N PHE A 83 7.13 17.08 7.60
CA PHE A 83 7.49 15.69 7.74
C PHE A 83 6.89 15.12 9.04
N THR A 84 6.11 14.07 8.88
CA THR A 84 5.49 13.32 9.98
C THR A 84 5.91 11.85 9.90
N PRO A 85 5.86 11.08 11.01
CA PRO A 85 6.09 9.63 10.95
C PRO A 85 5.19 8.93 9.93
N GLY A 86 3.94 9.39 9.78
CA GLY A 86 3.00 8.87 8.80
C GLY A 86 3.45 9.13 7.36
N SER A 87 3.83 10.36 7.03
CA SER A 87 4.30 10.72 5.69
C SER A 87 5.59 9.98 5.28
N VAL A 88 6.57 9.85 6.18
CA VAL A 88 7.79 9.07 5.93
C VAL A 88 7.44 7.60 5.70
N ARG A 89 6.54 7.03 6.52
CA ARG A 89 6.06 5.66 6.33
C ARG A 89 5.40 5.49 4.94
N ARG A 90 4.60 6.45 4.48
CA ARG A 90 4.00 6.38 3.13
C ARG A 90 5.07 6.30 2.04
N ALA A 91 6.16 7.06 2.17
CA ALA A 91 7.27 7.00 1.23
C ALA A 91 7.96 5.62 1.23
N LEU A 92 8.16 5.02 2.41
CA LEU A 92 8.69 3.65 2.52
C LEU A 92 7.74 2.60 1.97
N ASP A 93 6.42 2.75 2.22
CA ASP A 93 5.38 1.89 1.65
C ASP A 93 5.33 1.97 0.11
N ALA A 94 5.72 3.13 -0.46
CA ALA A 94 5.89 3.32 -1.91
C ALA A 94 7.20 2.75 -2.48
N GLY A 95 8.00 2.06 -1.66
CA GLY A 95 9.22 1.36 -2.08
C GLY A 95 10.51 2.16 -1.98
N GLN A 96 10.49 3.37 -1.40
CA GLN A 96 11.70 4.14 -1.14
C GLN A 96 12.46 3.55 0.05
N THR A 97 13.80 3.56 0.02
CA THR A 97 14.62 3.20 1.19
C THR A 97 15.01 4.44 1.99
N ALA A 98 15.41 4.27 3.26
CA ALA A 98 15.95 5.38 4.05
C ALA A 98 17.13 6.08 3.35
N ALA A 99 18.01 5.30 2.71
CA ALA A 99 19.14 5.83 1.96
C ALA A 99 18.68 6.70 0.77
N ASP A 100 17.65 6.27 0.04
CA ASP A 100 17.07 7.04 -1.07
C ASP A 100 16.48 8.36 -0.56
N LEU A 101 15.75 8.33 0.56
CA LEU A 101 15.16 9.52 1.17
C LEU A 101 16.23 10.52 1.63
N HIS A 102 17.29 10.04 2.29
CA HIS A 102 18.42 10.89 2.70
C HIS A 102 19.14 11.49 1.48
N ALA A 103 19.41 10.67 0.46
CA ALA A 103 20.05 11.13 -0.77
C ALA A 103 19.20 12.18 -1.51
N PHE A 104 17.88 11.95 -1.58
CA PHE A 104 16.92 12.88 -2.17
C PHE A 104 16.92 14.22 -1.45
N LEU A 105 16.80 14.22 -0.11
CA LEU A 105 16.80 15.45 0.69
C LEU A 105 18.13 16.19 0.59
N ALA A 106 19.26 15.46 0.57
CA ALA A 106 20.57 16.07 0.40
C ALA A 106 20.75 16.71 -0.98
N ALA A 107 20.17 16.13 -2.02
CA ALA A 107 20.26 16.65 -3.39
C ALA A 107 19.36 17.89 -3.62
N HIS A 108 18.19 17.94 -2.99
CA HIS A 108 17.18 18.99 -3.24
C HIS A 108 17.02 19.98 -2.09
N SER A 109 17.92 19.99 -1.11
CA SER A 109 17.91 20.99 -0.03
C SER A 109 19.02 22.02 -0.20
N ARG A 110 18.69 23.31 -0.03
CA ARG A 110 19.69 24.38 0.06
C ARG A 110 20.29 24.55 1.45
N THR A 111 19.70 23.91 2.45
CA THR A 111 20.23 23.85 3.82
C THR A 111 20.68 22.42 4.12
N PRO A 112 21.65 22.20 5.03
CA PRO A 112 21.96 20.86 5.49
C PRO A 112 20.72 20.16 6.05
N VAL A 113 20.61 18.84 5.84
CA VAL A 113 19.50 18.05 6.38
C VAL A 113 19.52 18.13 7.92
N PRO A 114 18.46 18.64 8.57
CA PRO A 114 18.42 18.75 10.03
C PRO A 114 18.48 17.39 10.70
N GLN A 115 19.25 17.28 11.78
CA GLN A 115 19.37 16.03 12.55
C GLN A 115 18.02 15.45 13.01
N PRO A 116 17.02 16.24 13.46
CA PRO A 116 15.71 15.70 13.82
C PRO A 116 15.01 14.98 12.67
N LEU A 117 15.14 15.50 11.44
CA LEU A 117 14.56 14.89 10.25
C LEU A 117 15.29 13.60 9.89
N ALA A 118 16.62 13.60 9.95
CA ALA A 118 17.41 12.41 9.71
C ALA A 118 17.05 11.29 10.69
N TYR A 119 16.91 11.63 11.98
CA TYR A 119 16.51 10.68 13.02
C TYR A 119 15.09 10.14 12.81
N LEU A 120 14.14 10.99 12.42
CA LEU A 120 12.77 10.57 12.08
C LEU A 120 12.77 9.52 10.97
N ILE A 121 13.54 9.75 9.90
CA ILE A 121 13.63 8.83 8.77
C ILE A 121 14.19 7.48 9.21
N ASP A 122 15.31 7.49 9.94
CA ASP A 122 15.96 6.26 10.39
C ASP A 122 15.09 5.47 11.38
N ASP A 123 14.40 6.15 12.28
CA ASP A 123 13.53 5.51 13.27
C ASP A 123 12.28 4.87 12.62
N VAL A 124 11.65 5.56 11.67
CA VAL A 124 10.51 5.00 10.92
C VAL A 124 10.98 3.85 10.03
N ALA A 125 12.12 3.99 9.36
CA ALA A 125 12.68 2.95 8.50
C ALA A 125 13.06 1.68 9.27
N ARG A 126 13.63 1.83 10.47
CA ARG A 126 13.88 0.68 11.36
C ARG A 126 12.58 -0.07 11.67
N ARG A 127 11.52 0.66 12.02
CA ARG A 127 10.22 0.07 12.40
C ARG A 127 9.41 -0.46 11.21
N HIS A 128 9.68 0.04 10.01
CA HIS A 128 9.01 -0.35 8.77
C HIS A 128 9.37 -1.80 8.39
N GLY A 129 8.36 -2.59 8.00
CA GLY A 129 8.57 -3.98 7.58
C GLY A 129 8.96 -4.98 8.68
N HIS A 130 9.00 -4.59 9.95
CA HIS A 130 9.19 -5.51 11.07
C HIS A 130 8.06 -6.53 11.20
N LEU A 131 6.82 -6.08 10.97
CA LEU A 131 5.65 -6.95 10.93
C LEU A 131 5.35 -7.32 9.48
N ARG A 132 5.17 -8.62 9.24
CA ARG A 132 4.82 -9.16 7.92
C ARG A 132 3.50 -9.89 8.04
N VAL A 133 2.55 -9.51 7.19
CA VAL A 133 1.26 -10.18 7.06
C VAL A 133 1.24 -10.93 5.74
N GLY A 134 0.72 -12.15 5.76
CA GLY A 134 0.52 -12.96 4.56
C GLY A 134 -0.75 -13.78 4.68
N ALA A 135 -1.33 -14.14 3.55
CA ALA A 135 -2.49 -15.02 3.52
C ALA A 135 -2.10 -16.46 3.90
N ALA A 136 -2.92 -17.10 4.73
CA ALA A 136 -2.89 -18.51 5.04
C ALA A 136 -4.33 -19.01 5.10
N SER A 137 -4.68 -19.96 4.24
CA SER A 137 -6.05 -20.51 4.14
C SER A 137 -6.31 -21.57 5.20
N ALA A 138 -5.25 -22.26 5.64
CA ALA A 138 -5.28 -23.24 6.72
C ALA A 138 -3.88 -23.33 7.37
N TYR A 139 -3.77 -24.02 8.50
CA TYR A 139 -2.51 -24.29 9.18
C TYR A 139 -2.44 -25.74 9.67
N VAL A 140 -1.21 -26.22 9.92
CA VAL A 140 -0.94 -27.49 10.58
C VAL A 140 -0.12 -27.18 11.83
N ARG A 141 -0.58 -27.67 12.98
CA ARG A 141 0.20 -27.67 14.22
C ARG A 141 0.62 -29.11 14.55
N CYS A 142 1.87 -29.28 14.97
CA CYS A 142 2.37 -30.55 15.47
C CYS A 142 3.38 -30.27 16.57
N ASP A 143 3.31 -30.99 17.67
CA ASP A 143 4.24 -30.82 18.79
C ASP A 143 5.64 -31.40 18.47
N ASP A 144 5.76 -32.19 17.40
CA ASP A 144 7.00 -32.73 16.87
C ASP A 144 7.39 -32.01 15.56
N ASP A 145 8.50 -31.29 15.60
CA ASP A 145 8.99 -30.50 14.48
C ASP A 145 9.57 -31.36 13.34
N ALA A 146 10.00 -32.59 13.65
CA ALA A 146 10.54 -33.56 12.69
C ALA A 146 9.46 -34.08 11.74
N VAL A 147 8.25 -34.33 12.24
CA VAL A 147 7.09 -34.73 11.42
C VAL A 147 6.77 -33.65 10.38
N LEU A 148 6.79 -32.39 10.79
CA LEU A 148 6.53 -31.28 9.88
C LEU A 148 7.66 -31.11 8.85
N ASN A 149 8.90 -31.43 9.21
CA ASN A 149 10.02 -31.46 8.25
C ASN A 149 9.85 -32.60 7.24
N GLU A 150 9.38 -33.77 7.67
CA GLU A 150 9.05 -34.90 6.79
C GLU A 150 7.97 -34.50 5.78
N ILE A 151 6.88 -33.87 6.24
CA ILE A 151 5.80 -33.37 5.38
C ILE A 151 6.35 -32.38 4.33
N LEU A 152 7.20 -31.43 4.75
CA LEU A 152 7.79 -30.44 3.84
C LEU A 152 8.75 -31.06 2.81
N ALA A 153 9.40 -32.17 3.15
CA ALA A 153 10.32 -32.88 2.26
C ALA A 153 9.61 -33.81 1.26
N ASP A 154 8.36 -34.20 1.52
CA ASP A 154 7.59 -35.06 0.63
C ASP A 154 7.11 -34.32 -0.63
N LYS A 155 7.48 -34.82 -1.80
CA LYS A 155 7.08 -34.25 -3.10
C LYS A 155 5.56 -34.19 -3.29
N ARG A 156 4.80 -35.07 -2.64
CA ARG A 156 3.33 -35.07 -2.67
C ARG A 156 2.73 -33.82 -2.02
N ALA A 157 3.46 -33.17 -1.10
CA ALA A 157 3.02 -31.95 -0.43
C ALA A 157 3.08 -30.69 -1.31
N ALA A 158 3.69 -30.75 -2.50
CA ALA A 158 3.88 -29.60 -3.38
C ALA A 158 2.56 -28.87 -3.72
N GLY A 159 1.47 -29.63 -3.89
CA GLY A 159 0.14 -29.08 -4.16
C GLY A 159 -0.52 -28.37 -2.98
N LEU A 160 -0.08 -28.64 -1.75
CA LEU A 160 -0.69 -28.08 -0.53
C LEU A 160 -0.28 -26.62 -0.28
N GLY A 161 0.82 -26.18 -0.91
CA GLY A 161 1.35 -24.83 -0.78
C GLY A 161 1.81 -24.54 0.65
N LEU A 162 2.49 -25.49 1.28
CA LEU A 162 2.96 -25.39 2.66
C LEU A 162 4.12 -24.40 2.81
N ARG A 163 4.11 -23.67 3.91
CA ARG A 163 5.20 -22.78 4.34
C ARG A 163 5.37 -22.85 5.86
N ARG A 164 6.60 -23.04 6.32
CA ARG A 164 6.94 -23.00 7.75
C ARG A 164 6.72 -21.60 8.32
N LEU A 165 5.94 -21.49 9.40
CA LEU A 165 5.76 -20.24 10.16
C LEU A 165 6.51 -20.26 11.49
N ALA A 166 6.54 -21.42 12.15
CA ALA A 166 7.25 -21.68 13.40
C ALA A 166 7.71 -23.15 13.43
N PRO A 167 8.60 -23.57 14.35
CA PRO A 167 9.04 -24.97 14.45
C PRO A 167 7.89 -25.98 14.53
N THR A 168 6.76 -25.62 15.13
CA THR A 168 5.61 -26.51 15.30
C THR A 168 4.41 -26.11 14.44
N VAL A 169 4.58 -25.18 13.48
CA VAL A 169 3.47 -24.62 12.69
C VAL A 169 3.82 -24.46 11.21
N LEU A 170 2.98 -25.04 10.35
CA LEU A 170 2.95 -24.78 8.90
C LEU A 170 1.69 -23.98 8.54
N ALA A 171 1.81 -23.03 7.62
CA ALA A 171 0.69 -22.46 6.90
C ALA A 171 0.51 -23.16 5.55
N ALA A 172 -0.73 -23.24 5.07
CA ALA A 172 -1.09 -23.76 3.76
C ALA A 172 -1.85 -22.70 2.95
N ARG A 173 -1.72 -22.75 1.63
CA ARG A 173 -2.57 -21.99 0.69
C ARG A 173 -3.87 -22.72 0.37
N THR A 174 -3.90 -24.03 0.55
CA THR A 174 -5.09 -24.88 0.41
C THR A 174 -6.02 -24.66 1.60
N ASP A 175 -7.33 -24.77 1.35
CA ASP A 175 -8.34 -24.70 2.41
C ASP A 175 -8.22 -25.88 3.41
N PRO A 176 -8.86 -25.80 4.59
CA PRO A 176 -8.73 -26.83 5.62
C PRO A 176 -9.15 -28.24 5.17
N ALA A 177 -10.17 -28.37 4.31
CA ALA A 177 -10.64 -29.68 3.87
C ALA A 177 -9.64 -30.34 2.91
N GLY A 178 -9.14 -29.57 1.92
CA GLY A 178 -8.11 -30.04 1.01
C GLY A 178 -6.79 -30.36 1.72
N LEU A 179 -6.42 -29.59 2.75
CA LEU A 179 -5.24 -29.86 3.57
C LEU A 179 -5.37 -31.17 4.35
N LEU A 180 -6.53 -31.42 4.97
CA LEU A 180 -6.81 -32.67 5.69
C LEU A 180 -6.75 -33.89 4.76
N GLU A 181 -7.37 -33.79 3.59
CA GLU A 181 -7.36 -34.87 2.59
C GLU A 181 -5.94 -35.13 2.06
N GLY A 182 -5.21 -34.08 1.72
CA GLY A 182 -3.84 -34.18 1.23
C GLY A 182 -2.90 -34.85 2.22
N LEU A 183 -2.93 -34.43 3.49
CA LEU A 183 -2.13 -35.06 4.54
C LEU A 183 -2.51 -36.53 4.77
N ARG A 184 -3.80 -36.88 4.71
CA ARG A 184 -4.26 -38.28 4.78
C ARG A 184 -3.75 -39.11 3.61
N SER A 185 -3.77 -38.57 2.39
CA SER A 185 -3.23 -39.24 1.20
C SER A 185 -1.73 -39.51 1.28
N MET A 186 -1.03 -38.74 2.11
CA MET A 186 0.40 -38.89 2.38
C MET A 186 0.69 -39.97 3.45
N GLY A 187 -0.32 -40.42 4.18
CA GLY A 187 -0.20 -41.40 5.26
C GLY A 187 -0.24 -40.82 6.67
N PHE A 188 -0.41 -39.49 6.80
CA PHE A 188 -0.55 -38.84 8.11
C PHE A 188 -2.00 -38.95 8.62
N ALA A 189 -2.17 -38.83 9.94
CA ALA A 189 -3.47 -38.88 10.60
C ALA A 189 -3.83 -37.53 11.25
N PRO A 190 -4.06 -36.45 10.46
CA PRO A 190 -4.40 -35.16 11.02
C PRO A 190 -5.81 -35.15 11.61
N ALA A 191 -5.98 -34.41 12.70
CA ALA A 191 -7.28 -34.06 13.25
C ALA A 191 -7.66 -32.65 12.80
N ALA A 192 -8.95 -32.40 12.59
CA ALA A 192 -9.45 -31.06 12.33
C ALA A 192 -9.39 -30.24 13.63
N GLU A 193 -9.04 -28.96 13.54
CA GLU A 193 -9.19 -28.00 14.65
C GLU A 193 -10.36 -27.04 14.34
N SER A 194 -11.04 -26.53 15.37
CA SER A 194 -12.08 -25.50 15.26
C SER A 194 -11.44 -24.12 15.04
N ALA A 195 -12.27 -23.11 14.79
CA ALA A 195 -11.80 -21.73 14.66
C ALA A 195 -11.13 -21.20 15.95
N GLU A 196 -11.46 -21.80 17.08
CA GLU A 196 -10.93 -21.51 18.42
C GLU A 196 -9.68 -22.34 18.76
N GLY A 197 -9.26 -23.28 17.88
CA GLY A 197 -8.09 -24.13 18.06
C GLY A 197 -8.36 -25.45 18.80
N ASP A 198 -9.62 -25.78 19.06
CA ASP A 198 -9.99 -27.05 19.70
C ASP A 198 -10.03 -28.18 18.68
N VAL A 199 -9.50 -29.35 19.04
CA VAL A 199 -9.53 -30.52 18.15
C VAL A 199 -10.96 -31.02 17.95
N LEU A 200 -11.47 -30.89 16.73
CA LEU A 200 -12.76 -31.40 16.28
C LEU A 200 -12.67 -32.91 16.06
N ILE A 201 -13.13 -33.68 17.04
CA ILE A 201 -13.31 -35.13 16.90
C ILE A 201 -14.60 -35.38 16.12
N THR A 202 -14.50 -35.50 14.80
CA THR A 202 -15.60 -36.03 13.99
C THR A 202 -15.69 -37.54 14.23
N ARG A 203 -16.49 -37.97 15.22
CA ARG A 203 -16.85 -39.39 15.35
C ARG A 203 -17.62 -39.79 14.08
N ALA A 204 -17.00 -40.62 13.25
CA ALA A 204 -17.71 -41.29 12.16
C ALA A 204 -18.91 -42.05 12.77
N HIS A 205 -20.12 -41.76 12.29
CA HIS A 205 -21.33 -42.44 12.71
C HIS A 205 -21.12 -43.96 12.56
N ALA A 206 -21.00 -44.66 13.68
CA ALA A 206 -20.95 -46.11 13.68
C ALA A 206 -22.28 -46.62 13.08
N ARG A 207 -22.22 -47.27 11.91
CA ARG A 207 -23.33 -48.02 11.36
C ARG A 207 -23.69 -49.12 12.35
N ARG A 208 -24.69 -48.89 13.20
CA ARG A 208 -25.26 -49.93 14.06
C ARG A 208 -26.04 -50.90 13.17
N THR A 209 -25.67 -52.17 13.22
CA THR A 209 -26.50 -53.26 12.70
C THR A 209 -27.85 -53.25 13.41
N PRO A 210 -28.99 -53.36 12.71
CA PRO A 210 -30.29 -53.43 13.36
C PRO A 210 -30.37 -54.66 14.27
N PRO A 211 -31.16 -54.59 15.37
CA PRO A 211 -31.22 -55.66 16.36
C PRO A 211 -31.75 -56.95 15.73
N ARG A 212 -31.06 -58.06 16.01
CA ARG A 212 -31.50 -59.41 15.64
C ARG A 212 -32.67 -59.82 16.53
N THR A 213 -33.79 -60.17 15.92
CA THR A 213 -34.92 -60.82 16.61
C THR A 213 -34.57 -62.28 16.89
N ALA A 214 -34.79 -62.72 18.13
CA ALA A 214 -34.60 -64.11 18.58
C ALA A 214 -35.76 -65.02 18.06
N PRO A 215 -35.54 -66.34 17.91
CA PRO A 215 -36.44 -67.25 17.20
C PRO A 215 -37.77 -67.53 17.90
#